data_AF-A0A2I0U072-F1
#
_entry.id   AF-A0A2I0U072-F1
#
_cell.length_a   1.000
_cell.length_b   1.000
_cell.length_c   1.000
_cell.angle_alpha   90.00
_cell.angle_beta   90.00
_cell.angle_gamma   90.00
#
_symmetry.space_group_name_H-M   'P 1'
#
loop_
_entity.id
_entity.type
_entity.pdbx_description
1 polymer ?
#
loop_
_entity_poly.entity_id
_entity_poly.type
_entity_poly.pdbx_seq_one_letter_code
_entity_poly.pdbx_strand_id
1 'polypeptide(L)'
;MREELSLEFEVTRMETKWEGKAHLPWNYFPPSTNKFNAFAIHGSGEKRKYEALYPVPRHELQEGQKPDFHRLEFFKDLNLKELMGEDWKQPESDIWKSLTK
;
A
#
# COMPACT_ATOMS: atom_id res chain seq x y z
N MET A 1 6.68 -21.96 -11.22
CA MET A 1 6.26 -20.57 -10.94
C MET A 1 5.45 -20.64 -9.65
N ARG A 2 5.82 -19.90 -8.59
CA ARG A 2 4.95 -19.78 -7.40
C ARG A 2 3.90 -18.73 -7.76
N GLU A 3 2.65 -19.14 -7.91
CA GLU A 3 1.61 -18.26 -8.43
C GLU A 3 1.16 -17.21 -7.40
N GLU A 4 1.52 -17.38 -6.13
CA GLU A 4 1.13 -16.48 -5.04
C GLU A 4 2.26 -16.39 -3.98
N LEU A 5 2.44 -15.19 -3.42
CA LEU A 5 3.35 -14.93 -2.29
C LEU A 5 2.57 -15.04 -0.99
N SER A 6 3.03 -15.88 -0.06
CA SER A 6 2.36 -16.08 1.24
C SER A 6 2.42 -14.81 2.09
N LEU A 7 1.29 -14.41 2.66
CA LEU A 7 1.18 -13.28 3.58
C LEU A 7 0.51 -13.74 4.87
N GLU A 8 1.07 -13.32 6.00
CA GLU A 8 0.46 -13.52 7.31
C GLU A 8 -0.47 -12.34 7.59
N PHE A 9 -1.70 -12.63 8.00
CA PHE A 9 -2.67 -11.62 8.39
C PHE A 9 -3.40 -12.01 9.67
N GLU A 10 -3.67 -11.00 10.49
CA GLU A 10 -4.41 -11.13 11.73
C GLU A 10 -5.62 -10.20 11.69
N VAL A 11 -6.76 -10.65 12.21
CA VAL A 11 -7.96 -9.84 12.33
C VAL A 11 -8.55 -9.98 13.72
N THR A 12 -8.73 -8.85 14.40
CA THR A 12 -9.47 -8.77 15.66
C THR A 12 -10.76 -8.02 15.41
N ARG A 13 -11.90 -8.68 15.66
CA ARG A 13 -13.24 -8.07 15.52
C ARG A 13 -13.78 -7.71 16.90
N MET A 14 -14.32 -6.50 16.99
CA MET A 14 -15.02 -5.96 18.16
C MET A 14 -16.47 -5.67 17.74
N GLU A 15 -17.30 -5.22 18.66
CA GLU A 15 -18.74 -4.98 18.41
C GLU A 15 -19.00 -3.97 17.28
N THR A 16 -18.22 -2.88 17.23
CA THR A 16 -18.41 -1.78 16.26
C THR A 16 -17.18 -1.51 15.40
N LYS A 17 -16.10 -2.25 15.60
CA LYS A 17 -14.79 -2.01 14.97
C LYS A 17 -14.11 -3.33 14.66
N TRP A 18 -13.18 -3.29 13.73
CA TRP A 18 -12.24 -4.38 13.52
C TRP A 18 -10.86 -3.79 13.27
N GLU A 19 -9.83 -4.55 13.64
CA GLU A 19 -8.44 -4.25 13.38
C GLU A 19 -7.86 -5.38 12.54
N GLY A 20 -7.17 -5.03 11.46
CA GLY A 20 -6.46 -5.97 10.62
C GLY A 20 -4.98 -5.63 10.56
N LYS A 21 -4.12 -6.64 10.69
CA LYS A 21 -2.67 -6.51 10.52
C LYS A 21 -2.22 -7.45 9.41
N ALA A 22 -1.42 -6.96 8.49
CA ALA A 22 -0.81 -7.76 7.44
C ALA A 22 0.71 -7.61 7.54
N HIS A 23 1.41 -8.73 7.56
CA HIS A 23 2.87 -8.77 7.60
C HIS A 23 3.38 -8.96 6.19
N LEU A 24 4.02 -7.92 5.62
CA LEU A 24 4.65 -7.98 4.31
C LEU A 24 6.16 -8.21 4.47
N PRO A 25 6.70 -9.38 4.07
CA PRO A 25 8.13 -9.63 4.06
C PRO A 25 8.88 -8.65 3.15
N TRP A 26 10.00 -8.10 3.63
CA TRP A 26 10.86 -7.21 2.84
C TRP A 26 11.32 -7.83 1.52
N ASN A 27 11.52 -9.14 1.50
CA ASN A 27 11.92 -9.91 0.32
C ASN A 27 10.92 -9.79 -0.85
N TYR A 28 9.68 -9.33 -0.61
CA TYR A 28 8.67 -9.19 -1.66
C TYR A 28 8.78 -7.86 -2.42
N PHE A 29 9.42 -6.85 -1.82
CA PHE A 29 9.52 -5.53 -2.46
C PHE A 29 10.68 -5.49 -3.46
N PRO A 30 10.49 -4.84 -4.63
CA PRO A 30 11.58 -4.57 -5.55
C PRO A 30 12.59 -3.59 -4.92
N PRO A 31 13.84 -3.57 -5.41
CA PRO A 31 14.84 -2.61 -4.96
C PRO A 31 14.34 -1.17 -5.07
N SER A 32 14.71 -0.33 -4.10
CA SER A 32 14.36 1.10 -4.04
C SER A 32 12.86 1.39 -3.89
N THR A 33 12.11 0.51 -3.23
CA THR A 33 10.69 0.76 -2.93
C THR A 33 10.56 1.75 -1.78
N ASN A 34 10.11 2.98 -2.08
CA ASN A 34 9.92 4.02 -1.06
C ASN A 34 8.66 4.87 -1.23
N LYS A 35 7.79 4.58 -2.21
CA LYS A 35 6.53 5.31 -2.41
C LYS A 35 5.37 4.56 -1.77
N PHE A 36 4.51 5.30 -1.08
CA PHE A 36 3.40 4.72 -0.31
C PHE A 36 2.12 5.55 -0.44
N ASN A 37 1.00 4.84 -0.44
CA ASN A 37 -0.34 5.36 -0.23
C ASN A 37 -1.18 4.27 0.44
N ALA A 38 -2.30 4.65 1.04
CA ALA A 38 -3.25 3.72 1.64
C ALA A 38 -4.66 4.14 1.26
N PHE A 39 -5.54 3.17 1.03
CA PHE A 39 -6.91 3.40 0.56
C PHE A 39 -7.92 2.72 1.48
N ALA A 40 -9.07 3.37 1.66
CA ALA A 40 -10.22 2.77 2.30
C ALA A 40 -11.45 2.87 1.38
N ILE A 41 -12.12 1.74 1.19
CA ILE A 41 -13.32 1.63 0.36
C ILE A 41 -14.42 1.03 1.21
N HIS A 42 -15.49 1.79 1.46
CA HIS A 42 -16.59 1.35 2.32
C HIS A 42 -17.93 1.88 1.84
N GLY A 43 -19.03 1.32 2.35
CA GLY A 43 -20.38 1.55 1.82
C GLY A 43 -20.66 0.78 0.52
N SER A 44 -21.84 0.99 -0.06
CA SER A 44 -22.33 0.25 -1.23
C SER A 44 -23.15 1.12 -2.18
N GLY A 45 -23.17 0.75 -3.47
CA GLY A 45 -23.87 1.49 -4.52
C GLY A 45 -23.46 2.97 -4.56
N GLU A 46 -24.45 3.85 -4.65
CA GLU A 46 -24.27 5.31 -4.63
C GLU A 46 -23.68 5.84 -3.31
N LYS A 47 -23.77 5.06 -2.22
CA LYS A 47 -23.23 5.43 -0.90
C LYS A 47 -21.79 4.96 -0.70
N ARG A 48 -21.16 4.33 -1.71
CA ARG A 48 -19.76 3.89 -1.62
C ARG A 48 -18.83 5.11 -1.51
N LYS A 49 -17.95 5.08 -0.52
CA LYS A 49 -16.93 6.08 -0.27
C LYS A 49 -15.56 5.54 -0.62
N TYR A 50 -14.73 6.45 -1.11
CA TYR A 50 -13.36 6.20 -1.53
C TYR A 50 -12.47 7.21 -0.81
N GLU A 51 -11.58 6.70 0.04
CA GLU A 51 -10.69 7.51 0.85
C GLU A 51 -9.25 7.09 0.58
N ALA A 52 -8.33 8.04 0.66
CA ALA A 52 -6.90 7.81 0.50
C ALA A 52 -6.13 8.60 1.55
N LEU A 53 -5.01 8.05 2.03
CA LEU A 53 -4.07 8.77 2.88
C LEU A 53 -3.51 9.99 2.15
N TYR A 54 -3.16 9.81 0.87
CA TYR A 54 -2.75 10.88 -0.03
C TYR A 54 -3.72 10.94 -1.22
N PRO A 55 -4.79 11.76 -1.12
CA PRO A 55 -5.79 11.86 -2.17
C PRO A 55 -5.35 12.79 -3.30
N VAL A 56 -5.97 12.63 -4.46
CA VAL A 56 -5.91 13.59 -5.58
C VAL A 56 -6.34 14.97 -5.07
N PRO A 57 -5.57 16.05 -5.32
CA PRO A 57 -5.98 17.39 -4.94
C PRO A 57 -7.32 17.77 -5.57
N ARG A 58 -8.20 18.44 -4.80
CA ARG A 58 -9.57 18.73 -5.25
C ARG A 58 -9.64 19.52 -6.56
N HIS A 59 -8.65 20.36 -6.83
CA HIS A 59 -8.60 21.17 -8.05
C HIS A 59 -8.15 20.37 -9.29
N GLU A 60 -7.60 19.17 -9.11
CA GLU A 60 -7.26 18.22 -10.19
C GLU A 60 -8.40 17.24 -10.48
N LEU A 61 -9.48 17.25 -9.69
CA LEU A 61 -10.63 16.38 -9.89
C LEU A 61 -11.52 16.91 -11.00
N GLN A 62 -11.92 16.01 -11.90
CA GLN A 62 -12.89 16.28 -12.95
C GLN A 62 -14.29 15.80 -12.56
N GLU A 63 -15.32 16.50 -13.03
CA GLU A 63 -16.70 16.05 -12.83
C GLU A 63 -16.91 14.69 -13.50
N GLY A 64 -17.55 13.76 -12.78
CA GLY A 64 -17.74 12.39 -13.25
C GLY A 64 -16.49 11.50 -13.23
N GLN A 65 -15.35 12.01 -12.74
CA GLN A 65 -14.13 11.20 -12.60
C GLN A 65 -14.36 10.01 -11.67
N LYS A 66 -14.00 8.81 -12.14
CA LYS A 66 -14.05 7.59 -11.36
C LYS A 66 -12.77 7.44 -10.51
N PRO A 67 -12.84 6.75 -9.37
CA PRO A 67 -11.65 6.45 -8.58
C PRO A 67 -10.62 5.64 -9.39
N ASP A 68 -9.37 6.07 -9.36
CA ASP A 68 -8.22 5.35 -9.91
C ASP A 68 -7.10 5.31 -8.85
N PHE A 69 -6.82 4.12 -8.34
CA PHE A 69 -5.82 3.89 -7.29
C PHE A 69 -4.40 3.70 -7.84
N HIS A 70 -4.23 3.68 -9.17
CA HIS A 70 -2.94 3.48 -9.83
C HIS A 70 -2.27 4.79 -10.24
N ARG A 71 -2.78 5.94 -9.80
CA ARG A 71 -2.14 7.25 -9.98
C ARG A 71 -0.92 7.42 -9.06
N LEU A 72 0.21 6.84 -9.49
CA LEU A 72 1.47 6.79 -8.75
C LEU A 72 2.05 8.17 -8.41
N GLU A 73 1.69 9.21 -9.16
CA GLU A 73 2.08 10.60 -8.92
C GLU A 73 1.61 11.15 -7.57
N PHE A 74 0.57 10.56 -6.96
CA PHE A 74 0.09 10.95 -5.63
C PHE A 74 0.64 10.11 -4.49
N PHE A 75 1.41 9.08 -4.79
CA PHE A 75 2.11 8.32 -3.76
C PHE A 75 3.23 9.20 -3.21
N LYS A 76 3.32 9.29 -1.89
CA LYS A 76 4.37 10.06 -1.23
C LYS A 76 5.50 9.15 -0.78
N ASP A 77 6.65 9.76 -0.59
CA ASP A 77 7.80 9.05 -0.05
C ASP A 77 7.50 8.63 1.40
N LEU A 78 7.74 7.36 1.69
CA LEU A 78 7.70 6.77 3.00
C LEU A 78 9.12 6.77 3.55
N ASN A 79 9.39 7.60 4.56
CA ASN A 79 10.69 7.62 5.18
C ASN A 79 10.88 6.39 6.08
N LEU A 80 11.39 5.31 5.49
CA LEU A 80 11.63 4.05 6.20
C LEU A 80 12.73 4.15 7.26
N LYS A 81 13.65 5.12 7.13
CA LYS A 81 14.66 5.37 8.17
C LYS A 81 14.05 6.02 9.41
N GLU A 82 13.13 6.97 9.24
CA GLU A 82 12.37 7.51 10.38
C GLU A 82 11.56 6.42 11.08
N LEU A 83 11.05 5.43 10.34
CA LEU A 83 10.23 4.35 10.89
C LEU A 83 11.04 3.21 11.51
N MET A 84 12.20 2.87 10.93
CA MET A 84 12.97 1.66 11.27
C MET A 84 14.37 1.96 11.87
N GLY A 85 14.76 3.23 11.93
CA GLY A 85 16.07 3.71 12.40
C GLY A 85 16.98 4.22 11.28
N GLU A 86 17.86 5.17 11.59
CA GLU A 86 18.74 5.83 10.62
C GLU A 86 19.69 4.86 9.87
N ASP A 87 20.10 3.79 10.55
CA ASP A 87 20.96 2.73 9.98
C ASP A 87 20.20 1.76 9.07
N TRP A 88 18.88 1.94 8.92
CA TRP A 88 18.07 1.07 8.09
C TRP A 88 18.51 1.13 6.62
N LYS A 89 18.64 -0.06 6.04
CA LYS A 89 18.89 -0.29 4.61
C LYS A 89 17.90 -1.33 4.13
N GLN A 90 17.35 -1.14 2.92
CA GLN A 90 16.47 -2.13 2.32
C GLN A 90 17.20 -3.47 2.18
N PRO A 91 16.68 -4.57 2.73
CA PRO A 91 17.23 -5.89 2.51
C PRO A 91 17.19 -6.28 1.03
N GLU A 92 18.17 -7.06 0.58
CA GLU A 92 18.15 -7.61 -0.76
C GLU A 92 17.00 -8.60 -0.94
N SER A 93 16.43 -8.64 -2.14
CA SER A 93 15.38 -9.61 -2.48
C SER A 93 15.90 -10.72 -3.39
N ASP A 94 15.79 -11.96 -2.94
CA ASP A 94 16.12 -13.14 -3.74
C ASP A 94 15.11 -13.36 -4.87
N ILE A 95 13.85 -12.95 -4.67
CA ILE A 95 12.80 -13.01 -5.68
C ILE A 95 13.18 -12.14 -6.87
N TRP A 96 13.52 -10.86 -6.62
CA TRP A 96 13.83 -9.92 -7.69
C TRP A 96 15.19 -10.18 -8.33
N LYS A 97 16.20 -10.64 -7.57
CA LYS A 97 17.49 -11.08 -8.13
C LYS A 97 17.35 -12.21 -9.16
N SER A 98 16.40 -13.13 -8.94
CA SER A 98 16.18 -14.26 -9.84
C SER A 98 15.55 -13.88 -11.19
N LEU A 99 14.95 -12.68 -11.28
CA LEU A 99 14.24 -12.18 -12.46
C LEU A 99 15.08 -11.24 -13.33
N THR A 100 16.26 -10.83 -12.86
CA THR A 100 17.18 -9.91 -13.56
C THR A 100 18.38 -10.63 -14.21
N LYS A 101 18.26 -11.91 -14.55
CA LYS A 101 19.28 -12.69 -15.26
C LYS A 101 19.04 -12.73 -16.77
#